data_AF-A0A354EKW5-F1
#
_entry.id   AF-A0A354EKW5-F1
#
_cell.length_a   1.000
_cell.length_b   1.000
_cell.length_c   1.000
_cell.angle_alpha   90.00
_cell.angle_beta   90.00
_cell.angle_gamma   90.00
#
_symmetry.space_group_name_H-M   'P 1'
#
loop_
_entity.id
_entity.type
_entity.pdbx_description
1 polymer ?
#
loop_
_entity_poly.entity_id
_entity_poly.type
_entity_poly.pdbx_seq_one_letter_code
_entity_poly.pdbx_strand_id
1 'polypeptide(L)'
;MPKGIRKSGIKPTPPSRSGCVVSDEIRKKISETMKARGINKGELNPCFGKKHTHKWKERQSKFNKENKIFPPIHNGEKCHNWKGEFVSYSGLHYWVRRKLGKAKKCSVCGKEGRGREMHWANKDHKYRRNTNDFIELCAKCHTKYDKDNNLR
;
A
#
# COMPACT_ATOMS: atom_id res chain seq x y z
N MET A 1 29.47 -5.58 -62.65
CA MET A 1 30.11 -6.11 -61.43
C MET A 1 29.13 -5.99 -60.27
N PRO A 2 28.39 -7.05 -59.89
CA PRO A 2 27.47 -7.00 -58.76
C PRO A 2 28.23 -6.95 -57.42
N LYS A 3 27.88 -6.00 -56.55
CA LYS A 3 28.47 -5.84 -55.21
C LYS A 3 28.00 -6.98 -54.31
N GLY A 4 28.94 -7.77 -53.80
CA GLY A 4 28.67 -8.90 -52.93
C GLY A 4 27.95 -8.51 -51.64
N ILE A 5 26.85 -9.21 -51.35
CA ILE A 5 26.08 -9.10 -50.10
C ILE A 5 26.95 -9.62 -48.96
N ARG A 6 27.38 -8.74 -48.05
CA ARG A 6 28.07 -9.14 -46.82
C ARG A 6 27.08 -9.87 -45.93
N LYS A 7 27.21 -11.19 -45.82
CA LYS A 7 26.49 -11.99 -44.81
C LYS A 7 26.95 -11.52 -43.43
N SER A 8 26.11 -10.74 -42.75
CA SER A 8 26.29 -10.39 -41.35
C SER A 8 26.10 -11.65 -40.51
N GLY A 9 27.19 -12.38 -40.24
CA GLY A 9 27.18 -13.50 -39.32
C GLY A 9 26.69 -13.02 -37.95
N ILE A 10 25.56 -13.55 -37.50
CA ILE A 10 25.04 -13.31 -36.16
C ILE A 10 26.02 -14.01 -35.21
N LYS A 11 26.81 -13.21 -34.47
CA LYS A 11 27.68 -13.76 -33.42
C LYS A 11 26.80 -14.36 -32.32
N PRO A 12 27.15 -15.53 -31.75
CA PRO A 12 26.40 -16.10 -30.65
C PRO A 12 26.39 -15.13 -29.47
N THR A 13 25.25 -14.99 -28.80
CA THR A 13 25.16 -14.19 -27.58
C THR A 13 25.94 -14.89 -26.47
N PRO A 14 26.81 -14.17 -25.74
CA PRO A 14 27.56 -14.76 -24.65
C PRO A 14 26.61 -15.32 -23.56
N PRO A 15 27.01 -16.37 -22.83
CA PRO A 15 26.19 -16.97 -21.79
C PRO A 15 25.85 -15.95 -20.69
N SER A 16 24.67 -16.11 -20.09
CA SER A 16 24.22 -15.23 -19.01
C SER A 16 25.16 -15.37 -17.80
N ARG A 17 25.70 -14.24 -17.31
CA ARG A 17 26.52 -14.19 -16.09
C ARG A 17 25.67 -14.24 -14.82
N SER A 18 24.71 -15.16 -14.75
CA SER A 18 23.95 -15.39 -13.52
C SER A 18 24.90 -15.88 -12.42
N GLY A 19 25.10 -15.08 -11.37
CA GLY A 19 25.95 -15.46 -10.23
C GLY A 19 27.28 -14.73 -10.10
N CYS A 20 27.64 -13.80 -10.99
CA CYS A 20 28.81 -12.95 -10.77
C CYS A 20 28.56 -12.00 -9.58
N VAL A 21 29.12 -12.32 -8.42
CA VAL A 21 29.19 -11.40 -7.29
C VAL A 21 30.21 -10.31 -7.66
N VAL A 22 29.70 -9.16 -8.06
CA VAL A 22 30.52 -7.97 -8.32
C VAL A 22 31.16 -7.53 -7.01
N SER A 23 32.49 -7.31 -7.00
CA SER A 23 33.19 -6.81 -5.82
C SER A 23 32.68 -5.43 -5.41
N ASP A 24 32.80 -5.09 -4.13
CA ASP A 24 32.33 -3.80 -3.61
C ASP A 24 33.06 -2.62 -4.26
N GLU A 25 34.32 -2.78 -4.64
CA GLU A 25 35.09 -1.78 -5.39
C GLU A 25 34.48 -1.50 -6.76
N ILE A 26 34.07 -2.54 -7.49
CA ILE A 26 33.45 -2.38 -8.80
C ILE A 26 32.06 -1.75 -8.65
N ARG A 27 31.27 -2.15 -7.64
CA ARG A 27 29.97 -1.52 -7.32
C ARG A 27 30.14 -0.03 -7.02
N LYS A 28 31.16 0.33 -6.23
CA LYS A 28 31.48 1.71 -5.89
C LYS A 28 31.84 2.51 -7.15
N LYS A 29 32.72 2.00 -8.01
CA LYS A 29 33.09 2.64 -9.29
C LYS A 29 31.89 2.85 -10.22
N ILE A 30 31.01 1.85 -10.35
CA ILE A 30 29.78 1.97 -11.14
C ILE A 30 28.88 3.07 -10.55
N SER A 31 28.68 3.07 -9.23
CA SER A 31 27.87 4.09 -8.54
C SER A 31 28.42 5.50 -8.74
N GLU A 32 29.73 5.70 -8.55
CA GLU A 32 30.40 6.99 -8.77
C GLU A 32 30.25 7.47 -10.22
N THR A 33 30.43 6.56 -11.18
CA THR A 33 30.24 6.87 -12.60
C THR A 33 28.80 7.29 -12.92
N MET A 34 27.80 6.61 -12.36
CA MET A 34 26.39 6.96 -12.56
C MET A 34 26.02 8.29 -11.90
N LYS A 35 26.58 8.58 -10.71
CA LYS A 35 26.41 9.87 -10.03
C LYS A 35 27.04 11.01 -10.84
N ALA A 36 28.27 10.82 -11.32
CA ALA A 36 28.99 11.81 -12.13
C ALA A 36 28.27 12.12 -13.44
N ARG A 37 27.65 11.14 -14.08
CA ARG A 37 26.88 11.32 -15.32
C ARG A 37 25.56 12.07 -15.13
N GLY A 38 25.00 12.12 -13.92
CA GLY A 38 23.74 12.84 -13.64
C GLY A 38 22.48 12.28 -14.33
N ILE A 39 22.60 11.23 -15.16
CA ILE A 39 21.55 10.68 -16.05
C ILE A 39 20.28 10.24 -15.30
N ASN A 40 20.31 10.05 -13.98
CA ASN A 40 19.15 9.58 -13.21
C ASN A 40 18.50 10.66 -12.34
N LYS A 41 18.92 11.93 -12.44
CA LYS A 41 18.40 13.02 -11.61
C LYS A 41 17.64 14.06 -12.44
N GLY A 42 16.50 14.50 -11.91
CA GLY A 42 15.70 15.59 -12.48
C GLY A 42 15.36 15.37 -13.96
N GLU A 43 15.36 16.44 -14.73
CA GLU A 43 14.99 16.45 -16.15
C GLU A 43 15.92 15.63 -17.05
N LEU A 44 17.14 15.33 -16.60
CA LEU A 44 18.09 14.48 -17.33
C LEU A 44 17.71 12.99 -17.28
N ASN A 45 16.81 12.61 -16.38
CA ASN A 45 16.32 11.23 -16.31
C ASN A 45 15.38 10.94 -17.49
N PRO A 46 15.68 9.95 -18.35
CA PRO A 46 14.85 9.61 -19.50
C PRO A 46 13.39 9.24 -19.15
N CYS A 47 13.13 8.93 -17.88
CA CYS A 47 11.83 8.60 -17.33
C CYS A 47 11.22 9.74 -16.49
N PHE A 48 11.91 10.88 -16.30
CA PHE A 48 11.37 12.01 -15.57
C PHE A 48 10.12 12.57 -16.27
N GLY A 49 9.06 12.79 -15.50
CA GLY A 49 7.77 13.29 -16.00
C GLY A 49 6.98 12.33 -16.91
N LYS A 50 7.58 11.24 -17.40
CA LYS A 50 6.90 10.25 -18.25
C LYS A 50 5.97 9.39 -17.40
N LYS A 51 4.67 9.52 -17.65
CA LYS A 51 3.65 8.62 -17.08
C LYS A 51 3.51 7.40 -17.97
N HIS A 52 3.40 6.22 -17.37
CA HIS A 52 3.01 5.03 -18.11
C HIS A 52 1.62 5.22 -18.73
N THR A 53 1.49 4.81 -19.99
CA THR A 53 0.20 4.79 -20.69
C THR A 53 -0.76 3.79 -20.03
N HIS A 54 -2.06 4.01 -20.20
CA HIS A 54 -3.09 3.09 -19.69
C HIS A 54 -2.86 1.66 -20.21
N LYS A 55 -2.62 1.52 -21.53
CA LYS A 55 -2.31 0.26 -22.20
C LYS A 55 -1.10 -0.48 -21.60
N TRP A 56 -0.05 0.25 -21.21
CA TRP A 56 1.10 -0.35 -20.54
C TRP A 56 0.73 -0.87 -19.14
N LYS A 57 -0.05 -0.10 -18.36
CA LYS A 57 -0.51 -0.52 -17.02
C LYS A 57 -1.39 -1.77 -17.09
N GLU A 58 -2.28 -1.84 -18.07
CA GLU A 58 -3.10 -3.03 -18.35
C GLU A 58 -2.23 -4.24 -18.70
N ARG A 59 -1.27 -4.08 -19.62
CA ARG A 59 -0.34 -5.15 -20.01
C ARG A 59 0.45 -5.67 -18.82
N GLN A 60 0.97 -4.77 -17.97
CA GLN A 60 1.72 -5.14 -16.77
C GLN A 60 0.82 -5.86 -15.76
N SER A 61 -0.42 -5.38 -15.56
CA SER A 61 -1.40 -6.02 -14.68
C SER A 61 -1.73 -7.44 -15.14
N LYS A 62 -1.97 -7.63 -16.44
CA LYS A 62 -2.22 -8.94 -17.06
C LYS A 62 -1.04 -9.89 -16.85
N PHE A 63 0.17 -9.42 -17.16
CA PHE A 63 1.40 -10.19 -16.96
C PHE A 63 1.59 -10.61 -15.49
N ASN A 64 1.39 -9.68 -14.55
CA ASN A 64 1.55 -9.95 -13.13
C ASN A 64 0.52 -10.97 -12.62
N LYS A 65 -0.72 -10.93 -13.15
CA LYS A 65 -1.78 -11.89 -12.83
C LYS A 65 -1.48 -13.28 -13.38
N GLU A 66 -1.08 -13.37 -14.65
CA GLU A 66 -0.72 -14.63 -15.32
C GLU A 66 0.45 -15.32 -14.64
N ASN A 67 1.49 -14.56 -14.28
CA ASN A 67 2.71 -15.08 -13.67
C ASN A 67 2.64 -15.17 -12.13
N LYS A 68 1.51 -14.80 -11.51
CA LYS A 68 1.32 -14.78 -10.05
C LYS A 68 2.46 -14.07 -9.30
N ILE A 69 2.99 -12.99 -9.88
CA ILE A 69 4.15 -12.24 -9.36
C ILE A 69 3.81 -11.54 -8.05
N PHE A 70 2.57 -11.06 -7.92
CA PHE A 70 2.10 -10.52 -6.65
C PHE A 70 1.62 -11.66 -5.75
N PRO A 71 2.20 -11.83 -4.55
CA PRO A 71 1.65 -12.75 -3.57
C PRO A 71 0.21 -12.34 -3.25
N PRO A 72 -0.63 -13.29 -2.80
CA PRO A 72 -1.98 -12.98 -2.38
C PRO A 72 -1.95 -11.84 -1.34
N ILE A 73 -2.79 -10.83 -1.54
CA ILE A 73 -2.93 -9.74 -0.56
C ILE A 73 -3.48 -10.36 0.71
N HIS A 74 -2.62 -10.48 1.73
CA HIS A 74 -3.02 -10.98 3.02
C HIS A 74 -3.87 -9.93 3.75
N ASN A 75 -5.14 -10.26 3.97
CA ASN A 75 -6.10 -9.41 4.68
C ASN A 75 -6.46 -10.02 6.03
N GLY A 76 -6.87 -9.17 6.98
CA GLY A 76 -7.28 -9.59 8.31
C GLY A 76 -6.16 -10.31 9.06
N GLU A 77 -6.49 -11.45 9.67
CA GLU A 77 -5.57 -12.29 10.46
C GLU A 77 -4.38 -12.83 9.67
N LYS A 78 -4.52 -12.94 8.34
CA LYS A 78 -3.44 -13.43 7.48
C LYS A 78 -2.35 -12.39 7.24
N CYS A 79 -2.63 -11.11 7.52
CA CYS A 79 -1.68 -10.02 7.29
C CYS A 79 -0.52 -10.13 8.27
N HIS A 80 0.72 -10.01 7.78
CA HIS A 80 1.92 -10.04 8.63
C HIS A 80 1.91 -8.94 9.72
N ASN A 81 1.17 -7.85 9.51
CA ASN A 81 0.99 -6.77 10.48
C ASN A 81 -0.25 -6.95 11.38
N TRP A 82 -0.86 -8.14 11.39
CA TRP A 82 -1.98 -8.43 12.28
C TRP A 82 -1.53 -8.46 13.73
N LYS A 83 -2.05 -7.54 14.54
CA LYS A 83 -1.69 -7.42 15.95
C LYS A 83 -2.53 -8.26 16.91
N GLY A 84 -3.43 -9.10 16.40
CA GLY A 84 -4.36 -9.85 17.27
C GLY A 84 -5.14 -8.89 18.17
N GLU A 85 -5.24 -9.21 19.46
CA GLU A 85 -5.92 -8.39 20.48
C GLU A 85 -5.16 -7.11 20.87
N PHE A 86 -3.85 -7.03 20.59
CA PHE A 86 -2.98 -5.90 20.94
C PHE A 86 -3.07 -4.74 19.92
N VAL A 87 -4.24 -4.51 19.35
CA VAL A 87 -4.47 -3.40 18.42
C VAL A 87 -4.69 -2.11 19.20
N SER A 88 -4.11 -1.00 18.73
CA SER A 88 -4.35 0.30 19.33
C SER A 88 -5.81 0.74 19.15
N TYR A 89 -6.29 1.58 20.07
CA TYR A 89 -7.61 2.22 20.01
C TYR A 89 -7.91 2.78 18.61
N SER A 90 -7.01 3.59 18.05
CA SER A 90 -7.17 4.16 16.70
C SER A 90 -7.29 3.07 15.63
N GLY A 91 -6.46 2.01 15.71
CA GLY A 91 -6.52 0.88 14.80
C GLY A 91 -7.86 0.15 14.84
N LEU A 92 -8.44 0.02 16.03
CA LEU A 92 -9.76 -0.56 16.20
C LEU A 92 -10.85 0.32 15.59
N HIS A 93 -10.81 1.64 15.81
CA HIS A 93 -11.75 2.58 15.17
C HIS A 93 -11.69 2.52 13.64
N TYR A 94 -10.49 2.41 13.06
CA TYR A 94 -10.34 2.18 11.62
C TYR A 94 -10.91 0.83 11.18
N TRP A 95 -10.76 -0.22 11.99
CA TRP A 95 -11.34 -1.52 11.71
C TRP A 95 -12.88 -1.48 11.71
N VAL A 96 -13.50 -0.91 12.74
CA VAL A 96 -14.96 -0.75 12.85
C VAL A 96 -15.49 0.05 11.67
N ARG A 97 -14.85 1.18 11.34
CA ARG A 97 -15.26 2.02 10.21
C ARG A 97 -15.15 1.31 8.86
N ARG A 98 -14.22 0.37 8.70
CA ARG A 98 -14.13 -0.46 7.48
C ARG A 98 -15.21 -1.53 7.41
N LYS A 99 -15.64 -2.07 8.56
CA LYS A 99 -16.65 -3.14 8.64
C LYS A 99 -18.09 -2.61 8.60
N LEU A 100 -18.39 -1.58 9.38
CA LEU A 100 -19.74 -1.00 9.51
C LEU A 100 -19.92 0.28 8.68
N GLY A 101 -18.85 0.83 8.12
CA GLY A 101 -18.89 2.10 7.42
C GLY A 101 -18.81 3.30 8.37
N LYS A 102 -19.24 4.47 7.87
CA LYS A 102 -19.30 5.71 8.68
C LYS A 102 -20.61 5.71 9.46
N ALA A 103 -20.54 6.00 10.76
CA ALA A 103 -21.71 6.28 11.58
C ALA A 103 -22.48 7.46 11.00
N LYS A 104 -23.81 7.37 11.00
CA LYS A 104 -24.72 8.36 10.40
C LYS A 104 -25.68 8.95 11.41
N LYS A 105 -26.11 8.17 12.40
CA LYS A 105 -27.17 8.56 13.33
C LYS A 105 -26.83 8.20 14.76
N CYS A 106 -26.97 9.16 15.67
CA CYS A 106 -26.77 8.92 17.09
C CYS A 106 -27.91 8.08 17.66
N SER A 107 -27.58 6.95 18.29
CA SER A 107 -28.56 6.05 18.92
C SER A 107 -29.18 6.64 20.19
N VAL A 108 -28.53 7.63 20.81
CA VAL A 108 -28.98 8.25 22.06
C VAL A 108 -29.86 9.48 21.84
N CYS A 109 -29.42 10.42 21.01
CA CYS A 109 -30.15 11.68 20.79
C CYS A 109 -30.85 11.76 19.43
N GLY A 110 -30.74 10.74 18.59
CA GLY A 110 -31.35 10.72 17.25
C GLY A 110 -30.71 11.66 16.23
N LYS A 111 -29.72 12.49 16.60
CA LYS A 111 -29.04 13.42 15.68
C LYS A 111 -28.46 12.66 14.49
N GLU A 112 -28.70 13.16 13.30
CA GLU A 112 -28.07 12.70 12.07
C GLU A 112 -26.92 13.64 11.71
N GLY A 113 -25.86 13.09 11.11
CA GLY A 113 -24.63 13.84 10.86
C GLY A 113 -23.65 13.05 10.03
N ARG A 114 -22.54 13.70 9.67
CA ARG A 114 -21.50 13.07 8.83
C ARG A 114 -20.11 13.38 9.35
N GLY A 115 -19.18 12.47 9.09
CA GLY A 115 -17.76 12.73 9.29
C GLY A 115 -17.38 12.81 10.77
N ARG A 116 -16.89 13.99 11.21
CA ARG A 116 -16.34 14.18 12.56
C ARG A 116 -17.40 14.32 13.65
N GLU A 117 -18.67 14.47 13.28
CA GLU A 117 -19.75 14.60 14.25
C GLU A 117 -20.26 13.26 14.78
N MET A 118 -20.00 12.17 14.05
CA MET A 118 -20.52 10.83 14.34
C MET A 118 -19.37 9.84 14.52
N HIS A 119 -19.42 9.09 15.62
CA HIS A 119 -18.42 8.11 16.00
C HIS A 119 -19.06 6.78 16.34
N TRP A 120 -18.27 5.73 16.18
CA TRP A 120 -18.56 4.43 16.77
C TRP A 120 -18.00 4.43 18.18
N ALA A 121 -18.83 4.16 19.19
CA ALA A 121 -18.41 3.95 20.57
C ALA A 121 -18.58 2.46 20.91
N ASN A 122 -17.72 1.91 21.75
CA ASN A 122 -17.88 0.54 22.23
C ASN A 122 -18.78 0.53 23.48
N LYS A 123 -19.78 -0.35 23.53
CA LYS A 123 -20.72 -0.52 24.65
C LYS A 123 -20.06 -1.04 25.94
N ASP A 124 -19.08 -1.93 25.81
CA ASP A 124 -18.44 -2.61 26.94
C ASP A 124 -17.06 -2.04 27.28
N HIS A 125 -16.55 -1.13 26.45
CA HIS A 125 -15.23 -0.49 26.57
C HIS A 125 -14.04 -1.47 26.63
N LYS A 126 -14.25 -2.74 26.25
CA LYS A 126 -13.18 -3.74 26.14
C LYS A 126 -12.55 -3.74 24.75
N TYR A 127 -13.11 -2.97 23.81
CA TYR A 127 -12.53 -2.74 22.48
C TYR A 127 -12.23 -4.04 21.72
N ARG A 128 -13.09 -5.06 21.90
CA ARG A 128 -13.01 -6.33 21.16
C ARG A 128 -13.38 -6.12 19.69
N ARG A 129 -12.86 -6.96 18.79
CA ARG A 129 -13.25 -6.97 17.36
C ARG A 129 -14.61 -7.63 17.14
N ASN A 130 -15.62 -7.21 17.87
CA ASN A 130 -17.01 -7.64 17.71
C ASN A 130 -17.84 -6.46 17.24
N THR A 131 -18.41 -6.53 16.04
CA THR A 131 -19.19 -5.43 15.46
C THR A 131 -20.46 -5.10 16.25
N ASN A 132 -21.01 -6.07 16.98
CA ASN A 132 -22.26 -5.90 17.73
C ASN A 132 -22.08 -5.09 19.03
N ASP A 133 -20.83 -4.94 19.47
CA ASP A 133 -20.48 -4.18 20.67
C ASP A 133 -20.31 -2.69 20.36
N PHE A 134 -20.49 -2.26 19.10
CA PHE A 134 -20.39 -0.86 18.72
C PHE A 134 -21.76 -0.20 18.59
N ILE A 135 -21.84 1.05 19.01
CA ILE A 135 -23.01 1.92 18.84
C ILE A 135 -22.61 3.21 18.13
N GLU A 136 -23.51 3.71 17.28
CA GLU A 136 -23.34 5.01 16.65
C GLU A 136 -23.73 6.11 17.65
N LEU A 137 -22.79 6.99 17.98
CA LEU A 137 -23.00 8.16 18.84
C LEU A 137 -22.48 9.43 18.19
N CYS A 138 -23.15 10.56 18.44
CA CYS A 138 -22.57 11.86 18.09
C CYS A 138 -21.42 12.22 19.04
N ALA A 139 -20.51 13.10 18.63
CA ALA A 139 -19.34 13.51 19.44
C ALA A 139 -19.67 13.97 20.86
N LYS A 140 -20.80 14.67 21.03
CA LYS A 140 -21.30 15.12 22.34
C LYS A 140 -21.75 13.95 23.20
N CYS A 141 -22.63 13.10 22.67
CA CYS A 141 -23.13 11.92 23.38
C CYS A 141 -22.01 10.94 23.69
N HIS A 142 -21.05 10.77 22.77
CA HIS A 142 -19.88 9.91 22.98
C HIS A 142 -19.00 10.43 24.12
N THR A 143 -18.68 11.73 24.13
CA THR A 143 -17.91 12.32 25.23
C THR A 143 -18.63 12.18 26.58
N LYS A 144 -19.95 12.35 26.61
CA LYS A 144 -20.75 12.14 27.82
C LYS A 144 -20.69 10.67 28.25
N TYR A 145 -20.89 9.76 27.31
CA TYR A 145 -20.82 8.32 27.54
C TYR A 145 -19.47 7.89 28.13
N ASP A 146 -18.36 8.42 27.62
CA ASP A 146 -17.03 8.13 28.16
C ASP A 146 -16.86 8.67 29.59
N LYS A 147 -17.36 9.88 29.87
CA LYS A 147 -17.32 10.50 31.21
C LYS A 147 -18.15 9.72 32.22
N ASP A 148 -19.37 9.31 31.84
CA ASP A 148 -20.26 8.54 32.70
C ASP A 148 -19.66 7.16 33.06
N ASN A 149 -18.70 6.67 32.25
CA ASN A 149 -17.96 5.42 32.47
C ASN A 149 -16.53 5.65 33.04
N ASN A 150 -16.16 6.86 33.47
CA ASN A 150 -14.84 7.21 34.01
C ASN A 150 -13.66 6.90 33.06
N LEU A 151 -13.82 7.12 31.76
CA LEU A 151 -12.78 6.89 30.74
C LEU A 151 -12.07 8.17 30.28
N ARG A 152 -12.41 9.32 30.87
CA ARG A 152 -11.87 10.65 30.55
C ARG A 152 -11.63 11.48 31.79
#